data_AF-A0A7U9T327-F1
#
_entry.id   AF-A0A7U9T327-F1
#
_cell.length_a   1.000
_cell.length_b   1.000
_cell.length_c   1.000
_cell.angle_alpha   90.00
_cell.angle_beta   90.00
_cell.angle_gamma   90.00
#
_symmetry.space_group_name_H-M   'P 1'
#
loop_
_entity.id
_entity.type
_entity.pdbx_description
1 polymer ?
#
loop_
_entity_poly.entity_id
_entity_poly.type
_entity_poly.pdbx_seq_one_letter_code
_entity_poly.pdbx_strand_id
1 'polypeptide(L)'
;MAFFDDLGKKLSQAGQSAVQKTKEVADIARLNSAIYDEEKRIDSNYLEIGKLYVALHDAEHEADFGRLVSAIHESENKIRDYKHQIKDIKGVSVCEKCGAEVAVNSAFCSACGAPMPVVKPVSETAEEAEEAPAQTAEDEPQQEP
;
A
#
# COMPACT_ATOMS: atom_id res chain seq x y z
N MET A 1 22.96 53.82 -45.74
CA MET A 1 22.89 52.36 -45.99
C MET A 1 23.86 51.54 -45.13
N ALA A 2 25.03 52.08 -44.73
CA ALA A 2 26.10 51.33 -44.04
C ALA A 2 25.72 50.50 -42.78
N PHE A 3 24.66 50.86 -42.03
CA PHE A 3 24.32 50.19 -40.77
C PHE A 3 23.78 48.75 -40.96
N PHE A 4 23.09 48.48 -42.08
CA PHE A 4 22.63 47.11 -42.41
C PHE A 4 23.73 46.25 -43.03
N ASP A 5 24.68 46.86 -43.77
CA ASP A 5 25.83 46.14 -44.35
C ASP A 5 26.78 45.61 -43.27
N ASP A 6 27.08 46.41 -42.23
CA ASP A 6 27.92 45.96 -41.11
C ASP A 6 27.23 44.90 -40.25
N LEU A 7 25.91 45.04 -40.04
CA LEU A 7 25.13 44.04 -39.31
C LEU A 7 25.05 42.72 -40.09
N GLY A 8 24.82 42.77 -41.42
CA GLY A 8 24.80 41.60 -42.29
C GLY A 8 26.16 40.88 -42.38
N LYS A 9 27.26 41.63 -42.47
CA LYS A 9 28.62 41.05 -42.50
C LYS A 9 28.99 40.38 -41.17
N LYS A 10 28.63 40.97 -40.03
CA LYS A 10 28.84 40.34 -38.71
C LYS A 10 27.91 39.15 -38.45
N LEU A 11 26.66 39.22 -38.92
CA LEU A 11 25.71 38.11 -38.85
C LEU A 11 26.19 36.89 -39.65
N SER A 12 26.80 37.10 -40.81
CA SER A 12 27.31 36.03 -41.68
C SER A 12 28.40 35.17 -41.00
N GLN A 13 29.33 35.79 -40.26
CA GLN A 13 30.37 35.06 -39.52
C GLN A 13 29.87 34.45 -38.19
N ALA A 14 28.81 34.99 -37.59
CA ALA A 14 28.23 34.47 -36.35
C ALA A 14 27.19 33.36 -36.58
N GLY A 15 26.55 33.31 -37.76
CA GLY A 15 25.39 32.46 -38.04
C GLY A 15 25.66 30.96 -37.98
N GLN A 16 26.79 30.48 -38.52
CA GLN A 16 27.10 29.04 -38.54
C GLN A 16 27.35 28.50 -37.12
N SER A 17 28.14 29.22 -36.31
CA SER A 17 28.44 28.84 -34.93
C SER A 17 27.22 28.89 -34.00
N ALA A 18 26.25 29.77 -34.30
CA ALA A 18 24.98 29.83 -33.57
C ALA A 18 24.10 28.61 -33.88
N VAL A 19 23.95 28.24 -35.16
CA VAL A 19 23.14 27.08 -35.59
C VAL A 19 23.70 25.77 -35.04
N GLN A 20 25.04 25.61 -35.03
CA GLN A 20 25.69 24.42 -34.47
C GLN A 20 25.34 24.23 -33.00
N LYS A 21 25.45 25.30 -32.19
CA LYS A 21 25.12 25.30 -30.76
C LYS A 21 23.64 25.07 -30.48
N THR A 22 22.74 25.59 -31.31
CA THR A 22 21.30 25.30 -31.18
C THR A 22 21.00 23.81 -31.37
N LYS A 23 21.69 23.15 -32.31
CA LYS A 23 21.56 21.70 -32.51
C LYS A 23 22.13 20.92 -31.33
N GLU A 24 23.32 21.26 -30.85
CA GLU A 24 23.94 20.63 -29.67
C GLU A 24 23.04 20.72 -28.42
N VAL A 25 22.42 21.88 -28.17
CA VAL A 25 21.48 22.06 -27.05
C VAL A 25 20.22 21.20 -27.22
N ALA A 26 19.67 21.09 -28.43
CA ALA A 26 18.53 20.22 -28.70
C ALA A 26 18.87 18.72 -28.54
N ASP A 27 20.05 18.30 -29.02
CA ASP A 27 20.54 16.93 -28.85
C ASP A 27 20.79 16.59 -27.37
N ILE A 28 21.37 17.52 -26.59
CA ILE A 28 21.53 17.37 -25.13
C ILE A 28 20.17 17.25 -24.42
N ALA A 29 19.20 18.12 -24.74
CA ALA A 29 17.87 18.06 -24.14
C ALA A 29 17.16 16.73 -24.45
N ARG A 30 17.27 16.23 -25.69
CA ARG A 30 16.73 14.94 -26.11
C ARG A 30 17.40 13.77 -25.38
N LEU A 31 18.72 13.81 -25.23
CA LEU A 31 19.48 12.77 -24.52
C LEU A 31 19.16 12.76 -23.02
N ASN A 32 19.04 13.93 -22.37
CA ASN A 32 18.64 14.01 -20.96
C ASN A 32 17.23 13.46 -20.72
N SER A 33 16.28 13.72 -21.63
CA SER A 33 14.95 13.09 -21.56
C SER A 33 15.03 11.57 -21.68
N ALA A 34 15.83 11.05 -22.62
CA ALA A 34 16.00 9.62 -22.80
C ALA A 34 16.69 8.95 -21.59
N ILE A 35 17.67 9.62 -20.97
CA ILE A 35 18.30 9.16 -19.72
C ILE A 35 17.25 9.06 -18.62
N TYR A 36 16.44 10.11 -18.41
CA TYR A 36 15.37 10.12 -17.40
C TYR A 36 14.33 9.01 -17.62
N ASP A 37 13.95 8.75 -18.87
CA ASP A 37 13.01 7.67 -19.21
C ASP A 37 13.59 6.27 -18.91
N GLU A 38 14.89 6.06 -19.14
CA GLU A 38 15.58 4.81 -18.80
C GLU A 38 15.84 4.68 -17.29
N GLU A 39 16.18 5.75 -16.57
CA GLU A 39 16.27 5.78 -15.10
C GLU A 39 14.94 5.35 -14.46
N LYS A 40 13.83 5.94 -14.92
CA LYS A 40 12.48 5.56 -14.49
C LYS A 40 12.13 4.10 -14.83
N ARG A 41 12.61 3.57 -15.96
CA ARG A 41 12.45 2.16 -16.32
C ARG A 41 13.24 1.25 -15.37
N ILE A 42 14.47 1.63 -15.02
CA ILE A 42 15.31 0.92 -14.05
C ILE A 42 14.61 0.86 -12.67
N ASP A 43 14.10 1.98 -12.16
CA ASP A 43 13.34 2.02 -10.90
C ASP A 43 12.09 1.13 -10.94
N SER A 44 11.37 1.15 -12.07
CA SER A 44 10.19 0.31 -12.28
C SER A 44 10.56 -1.18 -12.27
N ASN A 45 11.66 -1.55 -12.92
CA ASN A 45 12.18 -2.92 -12.94
C ASN A 45 12.63 -3.38 -11.54
N TYR A 46 13.32 -2.53 -10.76
CA TYR A 46 13.68 -2.87 -9.38
C TYR A 46 12.46 -3.13 -8.50
N LEU A 47 11.41 -2.32 -8.64
CA LEU A 47 10.15 -2.53 -7.93
C LEU A 47 9.45 -3.84 -8.36
N GLU A 48 9.45 -4.15 -9.65
CA GLU A 48 8.86 -5.39 -10.18
C GLU A 48 9.65 -6.64 -9.74
N ILE A 49 10.98 -6.60 -9.80
CA ILE A 49 11.86 -7.65 -9.27
C ILE A 49 11.60 -7.87 -7.79
N GLY A 50 11.51 -6.82 -6.97
CA GLY A 50 11.20 -6.95 -5.55
C GLY A 50 9.86 -7.62 -5.27
N LYS A 51 8.81 -7.27 -6.03
CA LYS A 51 7.49 -7.91 -5.93
C LYS A 51 7.51 -9.37 -6.34
N LEU A 52 8.14 -9.69 -7.48
CA LEU A 52 8.27 -11.06 -7.98
C LEU A 52 9.11 -11.93 -7.05
N TYR A 53 10.18 -11.37 -6.48
CA TYR A 53 11.03 -12.06 -5.52
C TYR A 53 10.22 -12.50 -4.29
N VAL A 54 9.50 -11.59 -3.63
CA VAL A 54 8.64 -11.92 -2.48
C VAL A 54 7.57 -12.94 -2.89
N ALA A 55 6.87 -12.72 -4.00
CA ALA A 55 5.83 -13.63 -4.47
C ALA A 55 6.31 -15.07 -4.80
N LEU A 56 7.62 -15.27 -5.01
CA LEU A 56 8.24 -16.57 -5.31
C LEU A 56 9.01 -17.18 -4.12
N HIS A 57 9.49 -16.35 -3.19
CA HIS A 57 10.40 -16.72 -2.08
C HIS A 57 9.82 -16.36 -0.70
N ASP A 58 8.50 -16.22 -0.60
CA ASP A 58 7.76 -15.74 0.58
C ASP A 58 8.12 -16.50 1.87
N ALA A 59 8.20 -17.83 1.79
CA ALA A 59 8.49 -18.70 2.93
C ALA A 59 9.99 -19.02 3.11
N GLU A 60 10.79 -18.93 2.05
CA GLU A 60 12.21 -19.29 2.03
C GLU A 60 12.98 -18.27 1.17
N HIS A 61 13.55 -17.26 1.84
CA HIS A 61 14.32 -16.17 1.24
C HIS A 61 15.69 -16.03 1.94
N GLU A 62 16.70 -15.50 1.26
CA GLU A 62 18.02 -15.25 1.87
C GLU A 62 17.93 -14.28 3.07
N ALA A 63 18.84 -14.46 4.03
CA ALA A 63 18.83 -13.72 5.30
C ALA A 63 18.92 -12.20 5.12
N ASP A 64 19.65 -11.73 4.10
CA ASP A 64 19.83 -10.32 3.78
C ASP A 64 18.50 -9.62 3.41
N PHE A 65 17.55 -10.36 2.84
CA PHE A 65 16.22 -9.84 2.51
C PHE A 65 15.22 -9.98 3.65
N GLY A 66 15.47 -10.84 4.65
CA GLY A 66 14.47 -11.20 5.66
C GLY A 66 13.90 -10.02 6.46
N ARG A 67 14.68 -8.97 6.71
CA ARG A 67 14.19 -7.73 7.35
C ARG A 67 13.19 -6.97 6.46
N LEU A 68 13.40 -6.98 5.14
CA LEU A 68 12.53 -6.31 4.18
C LEU A 68 11.25 -7.11 3.94
N VAL A 69 11.35 -8.43 3.77
CA VAL A 69 10.18 -9.32 3.62
C VAL A 69 9.29 -9.25 4.87
N SER A 70 9.88 -9.31 6.07
CA SER A 70 9.14 -9.15 7.34
C SER A 70 8.39 -7.82 7.42
N ALA A 71 9.02 -6.72 6.99
CA ALA A 71 8.39 -5.39 6.99
C ALA A 71 7.25 -5.26 5.95
N ILE A 72 7.32 -5.99 4.84
CA ILE A 72 6.24 -6.09 3.86
C ILE A 72 5.04 -6.80 4.50
N HIS A 73 5.21 -7.98 5.09
CA HIS A 73 4.13 -8.70 5.77
C HIS A 73 3.50 -7.92 6.93
N GLU A 74 4.32 -7.22 7.74
CA GLU A 74 3.81 -6.35 8.79
C GLU A 74 2.91 -5.24 8.21
N SER A 75 3.30 -4.67 7.07
CA SER A 75 2.52 -3.65 6.36
C SER A 75 1.24 -4.21 5.73
N GLU A 76 1.30 -5.41 5.14
CA GLU A 76 0.13 -6.10 4.59
C GLU A 76 -0.91 -6.44 5.67
N ASN A 77 -0.47 -6.87 6.85
CA ASN A 77 -1.34 -7.13 7.99
C ASN A 77 -1.97 -5.83 8.50
N LYS A 78 -1.20 -4.74 8.68
CA LYS A 78 -1.77 -3.42 9.00
C LYS A 78 -2.80 -2.96 7.98
N ILE A 79 -2.55 -3.15 6.68
CA ILE A 79 -3.51 -2.84 5.60
C ILE A 79 -4.79 -3.68 5.73
N ARG A 80 -4.68 -4.96 6.11
CA ARG A 80 -5.81 -5.86 6.37
C ARG A 80 -6.65 -5.34 7.55
N ASP A 81 -6.00 -4.96 8.64
CA ASP A 81 -6.64 -4.46 9.86
C ASP A 81 -7.33 -3.11 9.63
N TYR A 82 -6.66 -2.17 8.95
CA TYR A 82 -7.28 -0.89 8.59
C TYR A 82 -8.47 -1.08 7.64
N LYS A 83 -8.41 -2.03 6.69
CA LYS A 83 -9.55 -2.38 5.84
C LYS A 83 -10.70 -3.02 6.62
N HIS A 84 -10.42 -3.75 7.71
CA HIS A 84 -11.45 -4.26 8.62
C HIS A 84 -12.11 -3.10 9.38
N GLN A 85 -11.32 -2.27 10.05
CA GLN A 85 -11.81 -1.10 10.80
C GLN A 85 -12.66 -0.16 9.93
N ILE A 86 -12.28 0.06 8.66
CA ILE A 86 -13.09 0.86 7.72
C ILE A 86 -14.45 0.22 7.45
N LYS A 87 -14.55 -1.12 7.37
CA LYS A 87 -15.84 -1.82 7.18
C LYS A 87 -16.71 -1.73 8.43
N ASP A 88 -16.11 -1.89 9.61
CA ASP A 88 -16.80 -1.78 10.90
C ASP A 88 -17.38 -0.37 11.09
N ILE A 89 -16.57 0.67 10.87
CA ILE A 89 -16.98 2.09 10.95
C ILE A 89 -18.08 2.42 9.95
N LYS A 90 -18.00 1.89 8.72
CA LYS A 90 -19.05 2.02 7.71
C LYS A 90 -20.33 1.23 8.06
N GLY A 91 -20.26 0.26 8.97
CA GLY A 91 -21.34 -0.69 9.23
C GLY A 91 -21.69 -1.56 8.03
N VAL A 92 -20.71 -1.92 7.18
CA VAL A 92 -20.91 -2.71 5.96
C VAL A 92 -20.20 -4.06 5.98
N SER A 93 -20.88 -5.05 5.43
CA SER A 93 -20.42 -6.40 5.13
C SER A 93 -20.29 -6.57 3.61
N VAL A 94 -19.57 -7.58 3.14
CA VAL A 94 -19.45 -7.88 1.70
C VAL A 94 -20.33 -9.07 1.36
N CYS A 95 -21.17 -8.96 0.32
CA CYS A 95 -22.00 -10.07 -0.13
C CYS A 95 -21.14 -11.14 -0.82
N GLU A 96 -21.11 -12.36 -0.29
CA GLU A 96 -20.32 -13.48 -0.81
C GLU A 96 -20.69 -13.90 -2.24
N LYS A 97 -21.93 -13.62 -2.69
CA LYS A 97 -22.40 -13.98 -4.03
C LYS A 97 -21.96 -12.98 -5.12
N CYS A 98 -21.80 -11.70 -4.81
CA CYS A 98 -21.58 -10.66 -5.83
C CYS A 98 -20.53 -9.60 -5.49
N GLY A 99 -19.94 -9.62 -4.28
CA GLY A 99 -18.91 -8.66 -3.86
C GLY A 99 -19.40 -7.26 -3.46
N ALA A 100 -20.70 -6.99 -3.47
CA ALA A 100 -21.23 -5.67 -3.09
C ALA A 100 -21.08 -5.40 -1.58
N GLU A 101 -20.77 -4.15 -1.20
CA GLU A 101 -20.89 -3.67 0.18
C GLU A 101 -22.38 -3.52 0.56
N VAL A 102 -22.80 -4.10 1.68
CA VAL A 102 -24.19 -4.17 2.17
C VAL A 102 -24.20 -3.94 3.67
N ALA A 103 -25.10 -3.10 4.19
CA ALA A 103 -25.16 -2.81 5.63
C ALA A 103 -25.33 -4.09 6.47
N VAL A 104 -24.58 -4.23 7.56
CA VAL A 104 -24.40 -5.48 8.34
C VAL A 104 -25.71 -6.10 8.86
N ASN A 105 -26.77 -5.30 9.04
CA ASN A 105 -28.09 -5.75 9.50
C ASN A 105 -29.11 -6.01 8.36
N SER A 106 -28.69 -5.97 7.09
CA SER A 106 -29.58 -6.21 5.94
C SER A 106 -29.83 -7.70 5.78
N ALA A 107 -31.08 -8.15 5.75
CA ALA A 107 -31.38 -9.58 5.51
C ALA A 107 -30.99 -10.06 4.10
N PHE A 108 -30.96 -9.16 3.11
CA PHE A 108 -30.65 -9.46 1.71
C PHE A 108 -29.73 -8.40 1.10
N CYS A 109 -28.90 -8.82 0.14
CA CYS A 109 -28.05 -7.95 -0.66
C CYS A 109 -28.89 -7.07 -1.60
N SER A 110 -28.76 -5.75 -1.46
CA SER A 110 -29.41 -4.75 -2.31
C SER A 110 -29.05 -4.85 -3.80
N ALA A 111 -27.88 -5.41 -4.14
CA ALA A 111 -27.39 -5.53 -5.51
C ALA A 111 -27.78 -6.83 -6.22
N CYS A 112 -27.96 -7.95 -5.51
CA CYS A 112 -28.18 -9.27 -6.13
C CYS A 112 -29.28 -10.14 -5.48
N GLY A 113 -29.95 -9.66 -4.43
CA GLY A 113 -31.02 -10.36 -3.74
C GLY A 113 -30.60 -11.60 -2.94
N ALA A 114 -29.31 -11.92 -2.86
CA ALA A 114 -28.82 -13.02 -2.02
C ALA A 114 -29.10 -12.75 -0.53
N PRO A 115 -29.43 -13.76 0.29
CA PRO A 115 -29.46 -13.59 1.74
C PRO A 115 -28.06 -13.23 2.24
N MET A 116 -27.99 -12.32 3.21
CA MET A 116 -26.74 -11.96 3.87
C MET A 116 -26.56 -12.81 5.14
N PRO A 117 -25.32 -13.06 5.60
CA PRO A 117 -25.08 -13.64 6.91
C PRO A 117 -25.64 -12.71 8.00
N VAL A 118 -26.67 -13.19 8.71
CA VAL A 118 -27.35 -12.43 9.76
C VAL A 118 -26.45 -12.37 11.00
N VAL A 119 -25.71 -11.27 11.17
CA VAL A 119 -24.97 -10.99 12.39
C VAL A 119 -25.99 -10.57 13.45
N LYS A 120 -26.35 -11.48 14.37
CA LYS A 120 -27.25 -11.13 15.48
C LYS A 120 -26.55 -10.11 16.39
N PRO A 121 -27.13 -8.93 16.64
CA PRO A 121 -26.56 -7.99 17.60
C PRO A 121 -26.66 -8.59 19.00
N VAL A 122 -25.51 -8.71 19.68
CA VAL A 122 -25.47 -9.04 21.10
C VAL A 122 -25.73 -7.75 21.87
N SER A 123 -27.01 -7.43 22.08
CA SER A 123 -27.41 -6.31 22.94
C SER A 123 -27.23 -6.68 24.41
N GLU A 124 -26.65 -5.76 25.18
CA GLU A 124 -26.40 -5.91 26.61
C GLU A 124 -27.67 -6.21 27.42
N THR A 125 -27.52 -7.09 28.41
CA THR A 125 -28.31 -7.06 29.65
C THR A 125 -27.32 -6.98 30.81
N ALA A 126 -27.40 -5.89 31.58
CA ALA A 126 -26.57 -5.66 32.77
C ALA A 126 -27.02 -6.49 33.98
N GLU A 127 -26.19 -6.45 35.04
CA GLU A 127 -26.47 -6.53 36.50
C GLU A 127 -27.79 -7.19 37.00
N GLU A 128 -27.81 -8.00 38.08
CA GLU A 128 -27.07 -7.84 39.35
C GLU A 128 -26.99 -9.17 40.17
N ALA A 129 -25.89 -9.34 40.90
CA ALA A 129 -25.70 -9.88 42.26
C ALA A 129 -26.51 -11.07 42.85
N GLU A 130 -25.77 -12.03 43.44
CA GLU A 130 -26.04 -12.54 44.80
C GLU A 130 -24.72 -12.90 45.52
N GLU A 131 -24.60 -12.58 46.81
CA GLU A 131 -23.38 -12.75 47.62
C GLU A 131 -23.26 -14.13 48.28
N ALA A 132 -22.00 -14.55 48.47
CA ALA A 132 -21.40 -15.26 49.63
C ALA A 132 -22.31 -16.01 50.65
N PRO A 133 -21.86 -17.18 51.17
CA PRO A 133 -20.82 -17.10 52.21
C PRO A 133 -19.73 -18.18 52.16
N ALA A 134 -18.64 -17.88 52.87
CA ALA A 134 -17.50 -18.77 53.09
C ALA A 134 -17.79 -19.87 54.12
N GLN A 135 -17.03 -20.97 54.04
CA GLN A 135 -16.65 -21.78 55.20
C GLN A 135 -15.15 -22.08 55.18
N THR A 136 -14.59 -22.16 56.38
CA THR A 136 -13.16 -22.07 56.71
C THR A 136 -12.56 -23.41 57.16
N ALA A 137 -11.26 -23.57 56.87
CA ALA A 137 -10.24 -24.20 57.72
C ALA A 137 -10.28 -25.72 58.04
N GLU A 138 -9.10 -26.19 58.52
CA GLU A 138 -8.72 -27.53 59.01
C GLU A 138 -8.43 -28.59 57.90
N ASP A 139 -7.30 -29.31 57.85
CA ASP A 139 -6.08 -29.32 58.71
C ASP A 139 -4.79 -29.76 57.94
N GLU A 140 -3.63 -29.69 58.62
CA GLU A 140 -2.27 -30.13 58.23
C GLU A 140 -2.03 -31.67 58.47
N PRO A 141 -0.80 -32.23 58.43
CA PRO A 141 0.20 -32.31 57.35
C PRO A 141 0.67 -33.77 57.10
N GLN A 142 1.72 -34.02 56.29
CA GLN A 142 2.94 -34.76 56.72
C GLN A 142 4.01 -34.94 55.63
N GLN A 143 5.19 -35.37 56.07
CA GLN A 143 6.51 -35.02 55.53
C GLN A 143 7.37 -36.28 55.31
N GLU A 144 8.26 -36.27 54.30
CA GLU A 144 9.51 -37.06 54.23
C GLU A 144 9.39 -38.62 54.15
N PRO A 145 10.48 -39.39 53.89
CA PRO A 145 11.91 -39.03 53.78
C PRO A 145 12.49 -38.92 52.35
#